data_AF-K1VBK7-F1
#
_entry.id   AF-K1VBK7-F1
#
_cell.length_a   1.000
_cell.length_b   1.000
_cell.length_c   1.000
_cell.angle_alpha   90.00
_cell.angle_beta   90.00
_cell.angle_gamma   90.00
#
_symmetry.space_group_name_H-M   'P 1'
#
loop_
_entity.id
_entity.type
_entity.pdbx_description
1 polymer ?
#
loop_
_entity_poly.entity_id
_entity_poly.type
_entity_poly.pdbx_seq_one_letter_code
_entity_poly.pdbx_strand_id
1 'polypeptide(L)' 'MNKELTREMIKYLNGDVKRINHMLKVRAFSELIADGEKTDGKIKDILLSAAAVHDIGIHICEEKIRQYGRHLSGKGGTE' A
#
# COMPACT_ATOMS: atom_id res chain seq x y z
N MET A 1 10.67 11.14 -10.60
CA MET A 1 10.92 10.38 -9.36
C MET A 1 9.71 9.53 -8.94
N ASN A 2 8.49 10.04 -9.03
CA ASN A 2 7.27 9.37 -8.55
C ASN A 2 6.81 8.11 -9.33
N LYS A 3 6.94 8.11 -10.66
CA LYS A 3 6.44 7.00 -11.49
C LYS A 3 7.10 5.65 -11.18
N GLU A 4 8.36 5.68 -10.74
CA GLU A 4 9.10 4.45 -10.39
C GLU A 4 8.60 3.84 -9.08
N LEU A 5 8.34 4.66 -8.06
CA LEU A 5 7.73 4.20 -6.80
C LEU A 5 6.37 3.53 -7.03
N THR A 6 5.52 4.11 -7.88
CA THR A 6 4.23 3.48 -8.22
C THR A 6 4.41 2.12 -8.90
N ARG A 7 5.40 1.97 -9.79
CA ARG A 7 5.71 0.67 -10.41
C ARG A 7 6.19 -0.36 -9.40
N GLU A 8 7.08 0.04 -8.50
CA GLU A 8 7.57 -0.85 -7.44
C GLU A 8 6.44 -1.26 -6.49
N MET A 9 5.51 -0.36 -6.17
CA MET A 9 4.31 -0.70 -5.39
C MET A 9 3.39 -1.67 -6.13
N ILE A 10 3.23 -1.55 -7.45
CA ILE A 10 2.48 -2.53 -8.25
C ILE A 10 3.14 -3.91 -8.18
N LYS A 11 4.48 -3.97 -8.31
CA LYS A 11 5.23 -5.23 -8.18
C LYS A 11 5.10 -5.81 -6.77
N TYR A 12 5.21 -4.99 -5.74
CA TYR A 12 5.07 -5.39 -4.34
C TYR A 12 3.71 -6.02 -4.04
N LEU A 13 2.63 -5.43 -4.57
CA LEU A 13 1.26 -5.93 -4.39
C LEU A 13 0.99 -7.24 -5.17
N ASN A 14 1.94 -7.70 -5.99
CA ASN A 14 2.04 -9.05 -6.56
C ASN A 14 0.72 -9.66 -7.07
N GLY A 15 -0.01 -8.92 -7.91
CA GLY A 15 -1.26 -9.40 -8.51
C GLY A 15 -2.52 -9.20 -7.67
N ASP A 16 -2.44 -8.53 -6.50
CA ASP A 16 -3.60 -8.06 -5.77
C ASP A 16 -4.26 -6.88 -6.50
N VAL A 17 -5.08 -7.21 -7.49
CA VAL A 17 -5.79 -6.25 -8.35
C VAL A 17 -6.60 -5.24 -7.55
N LYS A 18 -7.21 -5.66 -6.43
CA LYS A 18 -8.03 -4.79 -5.59
C LYS A 18 -7.17 -3.71 -4.94
N ARG A 19 -6.05 -4.08 -4.33
CA ARG A 19 -5.14 -3.13 -3.68
C ARG A 19 -4.39 -2.26 -4.68
N ILE A 20 -3.98 -2.83 -5.82
CA ILE A 20 -3.37 -2.05 -6.92
C ILE A 20 -4.32 -0.96 -7.38
N ASN A 21 -5.58 -1.31 -7.65
CA ASN A 21 -6.59 -0.35 -8.09
C ASN A 21 -6.89 0.69 -7.02
N HIS A 22 -6.95 0.31 -5.75
CA HIS A 22 -7.13 1.25 -4.64
C HIS A 22 -5.98 2.26 -4.58
N MET A 23 -4.73 1.79 -4.56
CA MET A 23 -3.54 2.63 -4.53
C MET A 23 -3.48 3.60 -5.72
N LEU A 24 -3.77 3.11 -6.93
CA LEU A 24 -3.78 3.95 -8.14
C LEU A 24 -4.86 5.04 -8.08
N LYS A 25 -6.07 4.72 -7.60
CA LYS A 25 -7.16 5.70 -7.43
C LYS A 25 -6.80 6.77 -6.40
N VAL A 26 -6.31 6.37 -5.22
CA VAL A 26 -5.91 7.30 -4.16
C VAL A 26 -4.84 8.25 -4.69
N ARG A 27 -3.78 7.73 -5.31
CA ARG A 27 -2.72 8.54 -5.90
C ARG A 27 -3.24 9.52 -6.97
N ALA A 28 -4.13 9.06 -7.85
CA ALA A 28 -4.72 9.92 -8.89
C ALA A 28 -5.57 11.06 -8.32
N PHE A 29 -6.37 10.79 -7.28
CA PHE A 29 -7.14 11.83 -6.60
C PHE A 29 -6.24 12.80 -5.84
N SER A 30 -5.19 12.32 -5.17
CA SER A 30 -4.20 13.19 -4.53
C SER A 30 -3.50 14.12 -5.53
N GLU A 31 -3.21 13.64 -6.74
CA GLU A 31 -2.63 14.45 -7.82
C GLU A 31 -3.58 15.55 -8.28
N LEU A 32 -4.85 15.18 -8.53
CA LEU A 32 -5.90 16.10 -8.92
C LEU A 32 -6.12 17.21 -7.88
N ILE A 33 -6.15 16.86 -6.60
CA ILE A 33 -6.35 17.82 -5.50
C ILE A 33 -5.16 18.77 -5.40
N ALA A 34 -3.92 18.25 -5.40
CA ALA A 34 -2.72 19.07 -5.33
C ALA A 34 -2.58 20.05 -6.50
N ASP A 35 -2.98 19.62 -7.70
CA ASP A 35 -3.05 20.51 -8.87
C ASP A 35 -4.10 21.60 -8.70
N GLY A 36 -5.27 21.27 -8.17
CA GLY A 36 -6.31 22.25 -7.84
C GLY A 36 -5.87 23.27 -6.78
N GLU A 37 -5.10 22.84 -5.78
CA GLU A 37 -4.58 23.69 -4.71
C GLU A 37 -3.31 24.46 -5.08
N LYS A 38 -2.76 24.23 -6.28
CA LYS A 38 -1.48 24.83 -6.73
C LYS A 38 -0.34 24.55 -5.75
N THR A 39 -0.31 23.33 -5.22
CA THR A 39 0.68 22.89 -4.25
C THR A 39 2.10 22.95 -4.83
N ASP A 40 3.08 23.38 -4.01
CA ASP A 40 4.49 23.39 -4.39
C ASP A 40 4.98 21.99 -4.84
N GLY A 41 5.92 21.96 -5.79
CA GLY A 41 6.43 20.72 -6.37
C GLY A 41 7.00 19.74 -5.33
N LYS A 42 7.66 20.25 -4.29
CA LYS A 42 8.21 19.40 -3.22
C LYS A 42 7.10 18.77 -2.38
N ILE A 43 6.06 19.54 -2.05
CA ILE A 43 4.91 19.05 -1.27
C ILE A 43 4.11 18.05 -2.11
N LYS A 44 3.90 18.33 -3.41
CA LYS A 44 3.23 17.41 -4.33
C LYS A 44 3.98 16.08 -4.44
N ASP A 45 5.31 16.11 -4.52
CA ASP A 45 6.12 14.88 -4.55
C ASP A 45 6.00 14.05 -3.27
N ILE A 46 6.00 14.70 -2.09
CA ILE A 46 5.79 14.02 -0.80
C ILE A 46 4.39 13.42 -0.73
N LEU A 47 3.36 14.20 -1.07
CA LEU A 47 1.96 13.77 -1.05
C LEU A 47 1.76 12.54 -1.91
N LEU A 48 2.24 12.57 -3.15
CA LEU A 48 2.02 11.46 -4.07
C LEU A 48 2.85 10.23 -3.71
N SER A 49 4.03 10.42 -3.11
CA SER A 49 4.82 9.32 -2.57
C SER A 49 4.10 8.65 -1.40
N ALA A 50 3.55 9.45 -0.47
CA ALA A 50 2.75 8.95 0.64
C ALA A 50 1.49 8.22 0.16
N ALA A 51 0.77 8.79 -0.82
CA ALA A 51 -0.41 8.15 -1.42
C ALA A 51 -0.08 6.79 -2.06
N ALA A 52 1.08 6.66 -2.71
CA ALA A 52 1.52 5.41 -3.31
C ALA A 52 1.80 4.30 -2.27
N VAL A 53 2.28 4.66 -1.06
CA VAL A 53 2.70 3.69 -0.04
C VAL A 53 1.79 3.62 1.19
N HIS A 54 0.67 4.36 1.24
CA HIS A 54 -0.13 4.53 2.46
C HIS A 54 -0.56 3.19 3.11
N ASP A 55 -0.85 2.19 2.28
CA ASP A 55 -1.32 0.86 2.68
C ASP A 55 -0.22 -0.23 2.61
N ILE A 56 1.06 0.14 2.47
CA ILE A 56 2.17 -0.82 2.29
C ILE A 56 2.26 -1.83 3.45
N GLY A 57 1.86 -1.44 4.66
CA GLY A 57 1.92 -2.29 5.85
C GLY A 57 0.90 -3.43 5.89
N ILE A 58 -0.14 -3.43 5.04
CA ILE A 58 -1.25 -4.40 5.13
C ILE A 58 -0.75 -5.84 4.95
N HIS A 59 0.15 -6.11 4.00
CA HIS A 59 0.68 -7.46 3.75
C HIS A 59 1.38 -8.02 4.99
N ILE A 60 2.24 -7.22 5.62
CA ILE A 60 2.97 -7.61 6.84
C ILE A 60 1.98 -7.87 7.99
N CYS A 61 0.95 -7.04 8.13
CA CYS A 61 -0.08 -7.24 9.15
C CYS A 61 -0.85 -8.56 8.94
N GLU A 62 -1.24 -8.87 7.71
CA GLU A 62 -1.94 -10.12 7.37
C GLU A 62 -1.07 -11.36 7.59
N GLU A 63 0.21 -11.30 7.21
CA GLU A 63 1.17 -12.38 7.47
C GLU A 63 1.33 -12.66 8.96
N LYS A 64 1.49 -11.60 9.76
CA LYS A 64 1.58 -11.72 11.23
C LYS A 64 0.33 -12.35 11.82
N ILE A 65 -0.87 -11.89 11.42
CA ILE A 65 -2.14 -12.46 11.90
C ILE A 65 -2.24 -13.95 11.55
N ARG A 66 -1.91 -14.35 10.32
CA ARG A 66 -1.90 -15.77 9.91
C ARG A 66 -0.91 -16.59 10.73
N GLN A 67 0.26 -16.03 11.04
CA GLN A 67 1.26 -16.70 11.87
C GLN A 67 0.76 -16.89 13.32
N TYR A 68 0.16 -15.87 13.93
CA TYR A 68 -0.44 -15.97 15.27
C TYR A 68 -1.60 -16.97 15.31
N GLY A 69 -2.48 -16.96 14.30
CA GLY A 69 -3.58 -17.94 14.19
C GLY A 69 -3.08 -19.39 14.14
N ARG A 70 -2.03 -19.66 13.35
CA ARG A 70 -1.39 -20.99 13.31
C ARG A 70 -0.75 -21.40 14.63
N HIS A 71 -0.15 -20.46 15.37
CA HIS A 71 0.42 -20.76 16.69
C HIS A 71 -0.64 -21.21 17.70
N LEU A 72 -1.86 -20.67 17.62
CA LEU A 72 -2.98 -21.06 18.48
C LEU A 72 -3.60 -22.41 18.07
N SER A 73 -3.65 -22.72 16.77
CA SER A 73 -4.13 -24.02 16.28
C SER A 73 -3.13 -25.17 16.48
N GLY A 74 -1.83 -24.87 16.70
CA GLY A 74 -0.77 -25.87 16.90
C GLY A 74 -0.64 -26.45 18.31
N LYS A 75 -1.53 -26.11 19.26
CA LYS A 75 -1.52 -26.63 20.64
C LYS A 75 -2.63 -27.67 20.93
N GLY A 76 -3.27 -28.22 19.90
CA GLY A 76 -4.44 -29.10 20.04
C GLY A 76 -4.32 -30.49 19.38
N GLY A 77 -3.12 -31.04 19.25
CA GLY A 77 -2.94 -32.37 18.63
C GLY A 77 -1.74 -33.10 19.17
N THR A 78 -1.86 -33.67 20.37
CA THR A 78 -1.10 -34.86 20.75
C THR A 78 -1.91 -36.06 20.28
N GLU A 79 -1.33 -36.82 19.35
CA GLU A 79 -1.61 -38.25 19.15
C GLU A 79 -1.43 -39.03 20.46
#